data_AF-A0A1Q3DK71-F1
#
_entry.id   AF-A0A1Q3DK71-F1
#
_cell.length_a   1.000
_cell.length_b   1.000
_cell.length_c   1.000
_cell.angle_alpha   90.00
_cell.angle_beta   90.00
_cell.angle_gamma   90.00
#
_symmetry.space_group_name_H-M   'P 1'
#
loop_
_entity.id
_entity.type
_entity.pdbx_description
1 polymer ?
#
loop_
_entity_poly.entity_id
_entity_poly.type
_entity_poly.pdbx_seq_one_letter_code
_entity_poly.pdbx_strand_id
1 'polypeptide(L)'
;KRDILTRVQFQEGTLPVTYLGLPLITKRLSHVDCSYLIDRLMARANSWVCRFLSFAGRLQLIATLASMHVFWCSVFLLPMKVVKECNCILRNFLWGGQARNKVRWSEVCKPEKVGGLGVKDLRIWNKAWCLTHLVKHSNFWCLPCRGSLSWSWRQILHLRPVAKDHLVYQCGRGDKFSLWYDPWLHGESVHALYGHRVIYDAGFRSSALVNEVISEGRWQWPQNSSQLIEIQGRVQDITISASSDCIYWEAPGQSFSTHKAWNDIRVPSSVVPWHSLVWHPKLIPKHSFCLWLAIRGAHRTKDKLSARGSSLSAECVFNCGEEETLVHIFFICPFSHSV
;
A
#
# COMPACT_ATOMS: atom_id res chain seq x y z
N LYS A 1 0.09 -41.85 10.09
CA LYS A 1 -1.16 -41.04 10.07
C LYS A 1 -2.18 -41.57 11.07
N ARG A 2 -2.68 -42.80 10.91
CA ARG A 2 -3.61 -43.43 11.88
C ARG A 2 -3.04 -43.45 13.30
N ASP A 3 -1.79 -43.86 13.48
CA ASP A 3 -1.13 -43.85 14.80
C ASP A 3 -1.02 -42.47 15.46
N ILE A 4 -0.91 -41.40 14.66
CA ILE A 4 -0.89 -40.04 15.19
C ILE A 4 -2.28 -39.69 15.71
N LEU A 5 -3.33 -39.90 14.90
CA LEU A 5 -4.72 -39.65 15.29
C LEU A 5 -5.12 -40.43 16.55
N THR A 6 -4.68 -41.68 16.68
CA THR A 6 -4.94 -42.51 17.87
C THR A 6 -4.27 -41.96 19.13
N ARG A 7 -3.07 -41.36 19.01
CA ARG A 7 -2.31 -40.80 20.14
C ARG A 7 -2.79 -39.42 20.57
N VAL A 8 -3.12 -38.54 19.62
CA VAL A 8 -3.50 -37.15 19.94
C VAL A 8 -5.00 -36.91 20.09
N GLN A 9 -5.85 -37.90 19.74
CA GLN A 9 -7.32 -37.81 19.84
C GLN A 9 -7.97 -36.61 19.11
N PHE A 10 -7.24 -35.93 18.22
CA PHE A 10 -7.79 -34.85 17.41
C PHE A 10 -8.61 -35.41 16.23
N GLN A 11 -9.69 -34.71 15.88
CA GLN A 11 -10.44 -34.99 14.66
C GLN A 11 -9.63 -34.57 13.42
N GLU A 12 -9.61 -35.43 12.41
CA GLU A 12 -8.98 -35.10 11.13
C GLU A 12 -9.81 -34.04 10.38
N GLY A 13 -9.24 -32.85 10.19
CA GLY A 13 -9.85 -31.80 9.37
C GLY A 13 -9.50 -31.95 7.89
N THR A 14 -10.40 -31.50 7.01
CA THR A 14 -10.18 -31.41 5.57
C THR A 14 -9.81 -29.98 5.17
N LEU A 15 -8.81 -29.84 4.29
CA LEU A 15 -8.48 -28.53 3.70
C LEU A 15 -9.53 -28.12 2.67
N PRO A 16 -9.86 -26.82 2.53
CA PRO A 16 -9.23 -25.68 3.21
C PRO A 16 -9.78 -25.41 4.61
N VAL A 17 -8.89 -25.17 5.58
CA VAL A 17 -9.24 -24.78 6.96
C VAL A 17 -9.02 -23.28 7.13
N THR A 18 -9.83 -22.60 7.93
CA THR A 18 -9.59 -21.20 8.31
C THR A 18 -8.79 -21.15 9.61
N TYR A 19 -7.76 -20.29 9.64
CA TYR A 19 -6.95 -20.02 10.82
C TYR A 19 -6.96 -18.52 11.09
N LEU A 20 -7.42 -18.12 12.28
CA LEU A 20 -7.60 -16.71 12.66
C LEU A 20 -8.42 -15.89 11.65
N GLY A 21 -9.37 -16.53 10.96
CA GLY A 21 -10.21 -15.88 9.94
C GLY A 21 -9.54 -15.73 8.57
N LEU A 22 -8.38 -16.35 8.35
CA LEU A 22 -7.68 -16.42 7.06
C LEU A 22 -7.68 -17.85 6.53
N PRO A 23 -7.82 -18.07 5.22
CA PRO A 23 -7.78 -19.41 4.64
C PRO A 23 -6.34 -19.96 4.65
N LEU A 24 -6.16 -21.15 5.22
CA LEU A 24 -4.93 -21.92 5.08
C LEU A 24 -4.91 -22.57 3.69
N ILE A 25 -4.17 -21.93 2.78
CA ILE A 25 -4.05 -22.34 1.39
C ILE A 25 -2.70 -23.00 1.12
N THR A 26 -2.74 -24.17 0.47
CA THR A 26 -1.55 -24.83 -0.10
C THR A 26 -1.35 -24.48 -1.57
N LYS A 27 -2.38 -23.89 -2.21
CA LYS A 27 -2.43 -23.52 -3.63
C LYS A 27 -2.45 -21.99 -3.80
N ARG A 28 -2.66 -21.54 -5.04
CA ARG A 28 -2.84 -20.13 -5.40
C ARG A 28 -4.08 -19.55 -4.70
N LEU A 29 -3.93 -18.37 -4.09
CA LEU A 29 -5.07 -17.63 -3.52
C LEU A 29 -6.02 -17.24 -4.64
N SER A 30 -7.22 -17.83 -4.61
CA SER A 30 -8.26 -17.59 -5.60
C SER A 30 -9.22 -16.50 -5.13
N HIS A 31 -10.10 -16.08 -6.04
CA HIS A 31 -11.20 -15.17 -5.69
C HIS A 31 -12.18 -15.82 -4.71
N VAL A 32 -12.42 -17.14 -4.85
CA VAL A 32 -13.30 -17.92 -3.96
C VAL A 32 -12.77 -17.92 -2.53
N ASP A 33 -11.46 -18.09 -2.35
CA ASP A 33 -10.84 -18.06 -1.00
C ASP A 33 -11.00 -16.68 -0.33
N CYS A 34 -11.17 -15.63 -1.13
CA CYS A 34 -11.35 -14.26 -0.65
C CYS A 34 -12.83 -13.83 -0.59
N SER A 35 -13.79 -14.70 -0.94
CA SER A 35 -15.22 -14.35 -0.91
C SER A 35 -15.64 -13.91 0.48
N TYR A 36 -15.17 -14.60 1.52
CA TYR A 36 -15.43 -14.25 2.91
C TYR A 36 -15.04 -12.81 3.27
N LEU A 37 -13.90 -12.30 2.75
CA LEU A 37 -13.51 -10.91 2.96
C LEU A 37 -14.51 -9.95 2.30
N ILE A 38 -14.90 -10.25 1.06
CA ILE A 38 -15.83 -9.44 0.26
C ILE A 38 -17.21 -9.43 0.93
N ASP A 39 -17.71 -10.60 1.33
CA ASP A 39 -19.01 -10.77 1.99
C ASP A 39 -19.04 -10.04 3.33
N ARG A 40 -17.96 -10.11 4.12
CA ARG A 40 -17.86 -9.34 5.37
C ARG A 40 -17.83 -7.85 5.16
N LEU A 41 -17.07 -7.37 4.18
CA LEU A 41 -17.04 -5.95 3.80
C LEU A 41 -18.44 -5.49 3.37
N MET A 42 -19.11 -6.28 2.55
CA MET A 42 -20.44 -5.98 2.04
C MET A 42 -21.50 -6.01 3.15
N ALA A 43 -21.50 -7.04 4.00
CA ALA A 43 -22.41 -7.15 5.13
C ALA A 43 -22.25 -5.98 6.11
N ARG A 44 -21.00 -5.60 6.42
CA ARG A 44 -20.72 -4.46 7.29
C ARG A 44 -21.17 -3.15 6.64
N ALA A 45 -20.85 -2.93 5.37
CA ALA A 45 -21.29 -1.76 4.61
C ALA A 45 -22.82 -1.65 4.56
N ASN A 46 -23.53 -2.77 4.38
CA ASN A 46 -24.99 -2.83 4.32
C ASN A 46 -25.65 -2.67 5.70
N SER A 47 -25.01 -3.16 6.78
CA SER A 47 -25.53 -3.01 8.15
C SER A 47 -25.61 -1.55 8.59
N TRP A 48 -24.73 -0.70 8.04
CA TRP A 48 -24.83 0.75 8.21
C TRP A 48 -25.82 1.27 7.16
N VAL A 49 -27.10 1.06 7.45
CA VAL A 49 -28.21 1.53 6.62
C VAL A 49 -28.00 3.02 6.33
N CYS A 50 -27.68 3.32 5.08
CA CYS A 50 -27.12 4.59 4.63
C CYS A 50 -28.10 5.78 4.67
N ARG A 51 -29.32 5.61 5.19
CA ARG A 51 -30.35 6.66 5.18
C ARG A 51 -30.04 7.83 6.11
N PHE A 52 -29.26 7.61 7.19
CA PHE A 52 -29.02 8.64 8.21
C PHE A 52 -27.58 9.19 8.26
N LEU A 53 -26.63 8.55 7.57
CA LEU A 53 -25.23 8.97 7.60
C LEU A 53 -24.91 10.01 6.53
N SER A 54 -24.37 11.15 6.97
CA SER A 54 -23.77 12.14 6.09
C SER A 54 -22.55 11.57 5.34
N PHE A 55 -22.19 12.16 4.20
CA PHE A 55 -21.00 11.72 3.43
C PHE A 55 -19.71 11.77 4.26
N ALA A 56 -19.56 12.77 5.12
CA ALA A 56 -18.43 12.88 6.04
C ALA A 56 -18.42 11.72 7.06
N GLY A 57 -19.58 11.36 7.61
CA GLY A 57 -19.69 10.20 8.51
C GLY A 57 -19.35 8.88 7.80
N ARG A 58 -19.80 8.71 6.55
CA ARG A 58 -19.44 7.54 5.73
C ARG A 58 -17.95 7.49 5.44
N LEU A 59 -17.33 8.62 5.13
CA LEU A 59 -15.88 8.71 4.92
C LEU A 59 -15.11 8.21 6.14
N GLN A 60 -15.55 8.57 7.35
CA GLN A 60 -14.92 8.12 8.59
C GLN A 60 -15.04 6.60 8.79
N LEU A 61 -16.18 6.00 8.42
CA LEU A 61 -16.40 4.56 8.52
C LEU A 61 -15.63 3.76 7.45
N ILE A 62 -15.23 4.36 6.32
CA ILE A 62 -14.40 3.69 5.31
C ILE A 62 -13.09 3.19 5.90
N ALA A 63 -12.50 3.91 6.86
CA ALA A 63 -11.28 3.46 7.54
C ALA A 63 -11.49 2.11 8.26
N THR A 64 -12.68 1.89 8.84
CA THR A 64 -13.04 0.64 9.52
C THR A 64 -13.34 -0.51 8.56
N LEU A 65 -13.82 -0.22 7.35
CA LEU A 65 -13.94 -1.22 6.29
C LEU A 65 -12.57 -1.58 5.74
N ALA A 66 -11.75 -0.57 5.43
CA ALA A 66 -10.41 -0.76 4.90
C ALA A 66 -9.52 -1.60 5.83
N SER A 67 -9.68 -1.50 7.16
CA SER A 67 -8.90 -2.30 8.11
C SER A 67 -9.10 -3.82 7.95
N MET A 68 -10.28 -4.27 7.50
CA MET A 68 -10.52 -5.70 7.21
C MET A 68 -9.63 -6.17 6.04
N HIS A 69 -9.49 -5.33 5.02
CA HIS A 69 -8.56 -5.59 3.92
C HIS A 69 -7.10 -5.54 4.39
N VAL A 70 -6.73 -4.60 5.27
CA VAL A 70 -5.37 -4.53 5.83
C VAL A 70 -4.99 -5.82 6.57
N PHE A 71 -5.90 -6.40 7.34
CA PHE A 71 -5.65 -7.67 8.01
C PHE A 71 -5.27 -8.78 7.03
N TRP A 72 -5.95 -8.89 5.89
CA TRP A 72 -5.61 -9.88 4.86
C TRP A 72 -4.30 -9.56 4.14
N CYS A 73 -4.04 -8.28 3.82
CA CYS A 73 -2.77 -7.84 3.21
C CYS A 73 -1.54 -8.09 4.10
N SER A 74 -1.74 -8.22 5.40
CA SER A 74 -0.67 -8.56 6.35
C SER A 74 -0.09 -9.96 6.13
N VAL A 75 -0.83 -10.85 5.46
CA VAL A 75 -0.39 -12.22 5.20
C VAL A 75 -0.29 -12.51 3.71
N PHE A 76 -1.19 -11.95 2.90
CA PHE A 76 -1.29 -12.28 1.48
C PHE A 76 -1.21 -11.05 0.59
N LEU A 77 -0.52 -11.19 -0.55
CA LEU A 77 -0.73 -10.26 -1.66
C LEU A 77 -2.07 -10.59 -2.31
N LEU A 78 -3.08 -9.77 -2.05
CA LEU A 78 -4.44 -10.03 -2.53
C LEU A 78 -4.53 -9.93 -4.06
N PRO A 79 -5.29 -10.83 -4.74
CA PRO A 79 -5.49 -10.77 -6.17
C PRO A 79 -6.16 -9.45 -6.59
N MET A 80 -5.73 -8.88 -7.71
CA MET A 80 -6.25 -7.58 -8.18
C MET A 80 -7.76 -7.56 -8.40
N LYS A 81 -8.38 -8.70 -8.73
CA LYS A 81 -9.84 -8.83 -8.83
C LYS A 81 -10.53 -8.54 -7.49
N VAL A 82 -10.05 -9.15 -6.41
CA VAL A 82 -10.55 -8.97 -5.04
C VAL A 82 -10.37 -7.53 -4.58
N VAL A 83 -9.18 -6.95 -4.82
CA VAL A 83 -8.89 -5.55 -4.43
C VAL A 83 -9.80 -4.56 -5.18
N LYS A 84 -10.06 -4.80 -6.47
CA LYS A 84 -10.99 -3.97 -7.28
C LYS A 84 -12.41 -4.05 -6.72
N GLU A 85 -12.85 -5.23 -6.30
CA GLU A 85 -14.17 -5.45 -5.72
C GLU A 85 -14.32 -4.79 -4.34
N CYS A 86 -13.30 -4.90 -3.48
CA CYS A 86 -13.24 -4.17 -2.21
C CYS A 86 -13.34 -2.65 -2.43
N ASN A 87 -12.57 -2.10 -3.38
CA ASN A 87 -12.67 -0.70 -3.77
C ASN A 87 -14.06 -0.32 -4.29
N CYS A 88 -14.74 -1.22 -5.02
CA CYS A 88 -16.11 -1.01 -5.48
C CYS A 88 -17.08 -0.87 -4.29
N ILE A 89 -16.97 -1.77 -3.29
CA ILE A 89 -17.78 -1.71 -2.07
C ILE A 89 -17.54 -0.40 -1.32
N LEU A 90 -16.28 -0.01 -1.08
CA LEU A 90 -15.95 1.26 -0.40
C LEU A 90 -16.49 2.48 -1.15
N ARG A 91 -16.37 2.48 -2.47
CA ARG A 91 -16.88 3.55 -3.34
C ARG A 91 -18.41 3.63 -3.30
N ASN A 92 -19.09 2.49 -3.39
CA ASN A 92 -20.54 2.43 -3.35
C ASN A 92 -21.06 2.83 -1.97
N PHE A 93 -20.37 2.45 -0.90
CA PHE A 93 -20.66 2.86 0.46
C PHE A 93 -20.54 4.38 0.62
N LEU A 94 -19.45 5.00 0.13
CA LEU A 94 -19.28 6.45 0.17
C LEU A 94 -20.43 7.17 -0.55
N TRP A 95 -20.73 6.78 -1.79
CA TRP A 95 -21.66 7.51 -2.65
C TRP A 95 -23.12 7.08 -2.57
N GLY A 96 -23.44 5.99 -1.83
CA GLY A 96 -24.81 5.52 -1.61
C GLY A 96 -25.38 4.60 -2.69
N GLY A 97 -24.52 3.86 -3.41
CA GLY A 97 -24.88 2.69 -4.24
C GLY A 97 -25.69 2.92 -5.53
N GLN A 98 -26.65 3.84 -5.55
CA GLN A 98 -27.59 4.03 -6.67
C GLN A 98 -27.31 5.26 -7.55
N ALA A 99 -26.36 6.09 -7.13
CA ALA A 99 -26.11 7.38 -7.72
C ALA A 99 -24.75 7.35 -8.45
N ARG A 100 -24.67 7.93 -9.68
CA ARG A 100 -23.36 8.16 -10.33
C ARG A 100 -22.43 8.85 -9.35
N ASN A 101 -21.21 8.32 -9.22
CA ASN A 101 -20.17 8.82 -8.33
C ASN A 101 -19.99 10.33 -8.53
N LYS A 102 -20.01 11.10 -7.45
CA LYS A 102 -19.80 12.56 -7.53
C LYS A 102 -18.38 12.90 -7.97
N VAL A 103 -17.39 12.15 -7.45
CA VAL A 103 -15.97 12.32 -7.75
C VAL A 103 -15.35 10.97 -8.08
N ARG A 104 -14.39 10.94 -9.01
CA ARG A 104 -13.64 9.74 -9.40
C ARG A 104 -12.89 9.17 -8.17
N TRP A 105 -12.94 7.84 -8.00
CA TRP A 105 -12.33 7.18 -6.83
C TRP A 105 -10.81 7.44 -6.70
N SER A 106 -10.09 7.55 -7.82
CA SER A 106 -8.66 7.90 -7.80
C SER A 106 -8.38 9.27 -7.19
N GLU A 107 -9.30 10.22 -7.31
CA GLU A 107 -9.19 11.56 -6.73
C GLU A 107 -9.55 11.53 -5.24
N VAL A 108 -10.56 10.74 -4.87
CA VAL A 108 -10.90 10.46 -3.46
C VAL A 108 -9.71 9.86 -2.72
N CYS A 109 -8.96 8.96 -3.38
CA CYS A 109 -7.83 8.28 -2.76
C CYS A 109 -6.55 9.12 -2.61
N LYS A 110 -6.52 10.34 -3.14
CA LYS A 110 -5.37 11.23 -2.95
C LYS A 110 -5.29 11.69 -1.49
N PRO A 111 -4.09 12.00 -0.98
CA PRO A 111 -3.96 12.67 0.30
C PRO A 111 -4.69 14.02 0.32
N GLU A 112 -5.09 14.45 1.51
CA GLU A 112 -5.77 15.73 1.75
C GLU A 112 -4.96 16.93 1.23
N LYS A 113 -3.64 16.92 1.44
CA LYS A 113 -2.72 17.96 0.93
C LYS A 113 -2.76 18.14 -0.59
N VAL A 114 -3.12 17.08 -1.31
CA VAL A 114 -3.21 17.06 -2.78
C VAL A 114 -4.67 17.13 -3.25
N GLY A 115 -5.58 17.49 -2.35
CA GLY A 115 -6.98 17.71 -2.67
C GLY A 115 -7.83 16.45 -2.77
N GLY A 116 -7.38 15.31 -2.23
CA GLY A 116 -8.23 14.14 -2.03
C GLY A 116 -8.88 14.09 -0.65
N LEU A 117 -9.43 12.93 -0.30
CA LEU A 117 -10.09 12.67 0.99
C LEU A 117 -9.25 11.79 1.94
N GLY A 118 -7.99 11.50 1.58
CA GLY A 118 -7.09 10.70 2.43
C GLY A 118 -7.41 9.20 2.46
N VAL A 119 -8.33 8.71 1.63
CA VAL A 119 -8.66 7.28 1.54
C VAL A 119 -7.50 6.53 0.87
N LYS A 120 -6.91 5.55 1.55
CA LYS A 120 -5.80 4.78 0.96
C LYS A 120 -6.30 3.95 -0.24
N ASP A 121 -5.65 4.08 -1.39
CA ASP A 121 -5.90 3.18 -2.52
C ASP A 121 -5.46 1.76 -2.14
N LEU A 122 -6.44 0.86 -2.01
CA LEU A 122 -6.23 -0.52 -1.59
C LEU A 122 -5.23 -1.27 -2.49
N ARG A 123 -5.08 -0.87 -3.77
CA ARG A 123 -4.13 -1.50 -4.70
C ARG A 123 -2.68 -1.23 -4.31
N ILE A 124 -2.38 0.02 -4.00
CA ILE A 124 -1.05 0.45 -3.57
C ILE A 124 -0.81 -0.01 -2.14
N TRP A 125 -1.84 0.08 -1.29
CA TRP A 125 -1.77 -0.37 0.09
C TRP A 125 -1.48 -1.87 0.21
N ASN A 126 -2.08 -2.70 -0.64
CA ASN A 126 -1.82 -4.15 -0.71
C ASN A 126 -0.34 -4.43 -0.98
N LYS A 127 0.28 -3.72 -1.94
CA LYS A 127 1.72 -3.85 -2.21
C LYS A 127 2.56 -3.35 -1.03
N ALA A 128 2.32 -2.13 -0.57
CA ALA A 128 3.08 -1.49 0.50
C ALA A 128 3.08 -2.31 1.79
N TRP A 129 1.97 -2.97 2.11
CA TRP A 129 1.87 -3.80 3.30
C TRP A 129 2.69 -5.09 3.19
N CYS A 130 2.68 -5.73 2.03
CA CYS A 130 3.54 -6.88 1.75
C CYS A 130 5.05 -6.54 1.77
N LEU A 131 5.43 -5.30 1.47
CA LEU A 131 6.84 -4.87 1.56
C LEU A 131 7.41 -4.97 2.98
N THR A 132 6.56 -4.89 4.01
CA THR A 132 6.98 -5.08 5.41
C THR A 132 7.70 -6.40 5.64
N HIS A 133 7.27 -7.46 4.94
CA HIS A 133 7.92 -8.78 5.03
C HIS A 133 9.32 -8.78 4.42
N LEU A 134 9.59 -7.89 3.47
CA LEU A 134 10.89 -7.81 2.81
C LEU A 134 11.92 -7.11 3.68
N VAL A 135 11.47 -6.10 4.44
CA VAL A 135 12.34 -5.32 5.32
C VAL A 135 12.65 -6.06 6.62
N LYS A 136 11.71 -6.88 7.12
CA LYS A 136 11.85 -7.54 8.43
C LYS A 136 12.60 -8.88 8.41
N HIS A 137 12.69 -9.54 7.27
CA HIS A 137 13.31 -10.87 7.17
C HIS A 137 14.67 -10.79 6.47
N SER A 138 15.71 -11.31 7.14
CA SER A 138 17.08 -11.42 6.63
C SER A 138 17.18 -12.38 5.44
N ASN A 139 18.18 -12.20 4.57
CA ASN A 139 18.49 -13.08 3.43
C ASN A 139 17.34 -13.26 2.43
N PHE A 140 16.47 -12.26 2.32
CA PHE A 140 15.33 -12.35 1.41
C PHE A 140 15.75 -12.44 -0.05
N TRP A 141 16.86 -11.83 -0.46
CA TRP A 141 17.28 -11.77 -1.87
C TRP A 141 17.82 -13.10 -2.42
N CYS A 142 18.30 -13.99 -1.55
CA CYS A 142 18.81 -15.30 -1.95
C CYS A 142 17.69 -16.33 -2.23
N LEU A 143 16.47 -16.08 -1.76
CA LEU A 143 15.37 -17.04 -1.92
C LEU A 143 14.92 -17.15 -3.39
N PRO A 144 14.82 -18.36 -3.96
CA PRO A 144 14.40 -18.53 -5.34
C PRO A 144 12.90 -18.24 -5.50
N CYS A 145 12.50 -17.62 -6.61
CA CYS A 145 11.08 -17.42 -6.95
C CYS A 145 10.37 -18.73 -7.39
N ARG A 146 11.11 -19.83 -7.50
CA ARG A 146 10.66 -21.17 -7.92
C ARG A 146 11.08 -22.20 -6.87
N GLY A 147 10.35 -23.32 -6.75
CA GLY A 147 10.65 -24.40 -5.79
C GLY A 147 9.64 -24.50 -4.65
N SER A 148 10.03 -25.09 -3.52
CA SER A 148 9.12 -25.49 -2.41
C SER A 148 8.54 -24.35 -1.55
N LEU A 149 8.53 -23.11 -2.04
CA LEU A 149 7.95 -21.98 -1.30
C LEU A 149 6.44 -21.90 -1.52
N SER A 150 5.72 -21.44 -0.49
CA SER A 150 4.27 -21.19 -0.59
C SER A 150 3.99 -20.17 -1.69
N TRP A 151 2.82 -20.30 -2.32
CA TRP A 151 2.43 -19.38 -3.39
C TRP A 151 2.44 -17.92 -2.93
N SER A 152 1.95 -17.65 -1.72
CA SER A 152 1.90 -16.31 -1.12
C SER A 152 3.29 -15.70 -0.96
N TRP A 153 4.27 -16.49 -0.50
CA TRP A 153 5.65 -16.04 -0.41
C TRP A 153 6.21 -15.70 -1.79
N ARG A 154 5.96 -16.52 -2.82
CA ARG A 154 6.41 -16.20 -4.19
C ARG A 154 5.82 -14.89 -4.71
N GLN A 155 4.56 -14.58 -4.40
CA GLN A 155 3.97 -13.30 -4.78
C GLN A 155 4.63 -12.12 -4.07
N ILE A 156 4.99 -12.28 -2.80
CA ILE A 156 5.77 -11.30 -2.04
C ILE A 156 7.18 -11.14 -2.66
N LEU A 157 7.83 -12.24 -3.09
CA LEU A 157 9.12 -12.20 -3.80
C LEU A 157 9.06 -11.36 -5.08
N HIS A 158 7.95 -11.36 -5.81
CA HIS A 158 7.78 -10.54 -7.01
C HIS A 158 7.75 -9.03 -6.75
N LEU A 159 7.62 -8.59 -5.49
CA LEU A 159 7.71 -7.18 -5.11
C LEU A 159 9.16 -6.70 -4.90
N ARG A 160 10.16 -7.60 -5.02
CA ARG A 160 11.60 -7.26 -4.94
C ARG A 160 12.01 -6.02 -5.74
N PRO A 161 11.67 -5.89 -7.03
CA PRO A 161 12.11 -4.73 -7.81
C PRO A 161 11.58 -3.42 -7.22
N VAL A 162 10.31 -3.39 -6.83
CA VAL A 162 9.69 -2.23 -6.18
C VAL A 162 10.37 -1.91 -4.84
N ALA A 163 10.75 -2.93 -4.08
CA ALA A 163 11.46 -2.73 -2.83
C ALA A 163 12.88 -2.19 -3.06
N LYS A 164 13.59 -2.74 -4.05
CA LYS A 164 14.97 -2.38 -4.40
C LYS A 164 15.14 -0.88 -4.59
N ASP A 165 14.21 -0.27 -5.33
CA ASP A 165 14.23 1.15 -5.68
C ASP A 165 14.16 2.08 -4.46
N HIS A 166 13.71 1.57 -3.31
CA HIS A 166 13.49 2.34 -2.08
C HIS A 166 14.33 1.87 -0.88
N LEU A 167 14.98 0.71 -0.95
CA LEU A 167 15.75 0.15 0.16
C LEU A 167 17.17 0.68 0.16
N VAL A 168 17.60 1.20 1.30
CA VAL A 168 18.98 1.67 1.51
C VAL A 168 19.65 0.74 2.49
N TYR A 169 20.66 0.02 2.00
CA TYR A 169 21.48 -0.89 2.80
C TYR A 169 22.66 -0.13 3.38
N GLN A 170 22.77 -0.10 4.71
CA GLN A 170 23.92 0.48 5.39
C GLN A 170 24.72 -0.63 6.06
N CYS A 171 25.92 -0.88 5.53
CA CYS A 171 26.87 -1.85 6.07
C CYS A 171 27.37 -1.39 7.44
N GLY A 172 27.18 -2.25 8.44
CA GLY A 172 27.78 -2.14 9.75
C GLY A 172 28.94 -3.10 9.87
N ARG A 173 28.82 -4.04 10.81
CA ARG A 173 29.76 -5.16 10.99
C ARG A 173 29.65 -6.24 9.91
N GLY A 174 28.63 -6.22 9.05
CA GLY A 174 28.40 -7.25 8.04
C GLY A 174 27.76 -8.53 8.58
N ASP A 175 27.03 -8.45 9.71
CA ASP A 175 26.49 -9.59 10.45
C ASP A 175 25.13 -10.10 9.94
N LYS A 176 24.41 -9.33 9.11
CA LYS A 176 23.08 -9.70 8.62
C LYS A 176 23.00 -9.84 7.11
N PHE A 177 23.82 -9.07 6.39
CA PHE A 177 23.71 -9.00 4.93
C PHE A 177 24.44 -10.15 4.26
N SER A 178 23.76 -10.75 3.28
CA SER A 178 24.39 -11.69 2.36
C SER A 178 25.42 -10.97 1.50
N LEU A 179 26.63 -11.51 1.44
CA LEU A 179 27.72 -10.98 0.62
C LEU A 179 27.31 -10.88 -0.86
N TRP A 180 26.54 -11.85 -1.34
CA TRP A 180 26.31 -12.03 -2.78
C TRP A 180 24.97 -11.48 -3.26
N TYR A 181 23.91 -11.65 -2.47
CA TYR A 181 22.54 -11.48 -2.95
C TYR A 181 21.88 -10.19 -2.50
N ASP A 182 22.27 -9.63 -1.36
CA ASP A 182 21.69 -8.39 -0.86
C ASP A 182 22.26 -7.17 -1.62
N PRO A 183 21.45 -6.13 -1.90
CA PRO A 183 21.86 -4.98 -2.70
C PRO A 183 22.65 -3.94 -1.89
N TRP A 184 23.69 -4.37 -1.19
CA TRP A 184 24.51 -3.52 -0.33
C TRP A 184 25.63 -2.78 -1.08
N LEU A 185 26.00 -3.24 -2.28
CA LEU A 185 27.02 -2.59 -3.11
C LEU A 185 26.34 -1.50 -3.96
N HIS A 186 26.22 -0.30 -3.43
CA HIS A 186 25.64 0.86 -4.11
C HIS A 186 24.20 0.62 -4.63
N GLY A 187 23.40 -0.14 -3.89
CA GLY A 187 22.02 -0.49 -4.27
C GLY A 187 21.92 -1.70 -5.22
N GLU A 188 23.04 -2.35 -5.53
CA GLU A 188 23.12 -3.54 -6.37
C GLU A 188 23.72 -4.72 -5.59
N SER A 189 23.37 -5.94 -6.00
CA SER A 189 23.98 -7.14 -5.42
C SER A 189 25.19 -7.57 -6.24
N VAL A 190 26.20 -8.12 -5.56
CA VAL A 190 27.43 -8.57 -6.22
C VAL A 190 27.12 -9.63 -7.29
N HIS A 191 26.20 -10.55 -6.98
CA HIS A 191 25.75 -11.56 -7.95
C HIS A 191 25.02 -10.95 -9.15
N ALA A 192 24.23 -9.87 -8.97
CA ALA A 192 23.55 -9.22 -10.08
C ALA A 192 24.52 -8.48 -11.03
N LEU A 193 25.59 -7.89 -10.49
CA LEU A 193 26.59 -7.15 -11.27
C LEU A 193 27.60 -8.05 -11.98
N TYR A 194 28.15 -9.04 -11.28
CA TYR A 194 29.30 -9.83 -11.76
C TYR A 194 28.93 -11.28 -12.12
N GLY A 195 27.70 -11.71 -11.81
CA GLY A 195 27.21 -13.06 -12.07
C GLY A 195 27.75 -14.11 -11.09
N HIS A 196 27.49 -15.37 -11.40
CA HIS A 196 27.77 -16.50 -10.49
C HIS A 196 29.27 -16.84 -10.38
N ARG A 197 30.09 -16.48 -11.38
CA ARG A 197 31.53 -16.80 -11.42
C ARG A 197 32.31 -16.14 -10.29
N VAL A 198 31.94 -14.91 -9.91
CA VAL A 198 32.61 -14.14 -8.85
C VAL A 198 32.58 -14.87 -7.50
N ILE A 199 31.54 -15.66 -7.24
CA ILE A 199 31.40 -16.45 -6.00
C ILE A 199 32.46 -17.56 -5.96
N TYR A 200 32.66 -18.26 -7.09
CA TYR A 200 33.69 -19.29 -7.19
C TYR A 200 35.10 -18.71 -7.13
N ASP A 201 35.36 -17.62 -7.87
CA ASP A 201 36.66 -16.97 -7.89
C ASP A 201 37.05 -16.49 -6.48
N ALA A 202 36.10 -15.96 -5.71
CA ALA A 202 36.36 -15.49 -4.34
C ALA A 202 36.60 -16.62 -3.32
N GLY A 203 36.18 -17.86 -3.62
CA GLY A 203 36.38 -19.00 -2.72
C GLY A 203 35.51 -19.02 -1.45
N PHE A 204 34.53 -18.12 -1.32
CA PHE A 204 33.58 -18.15 -0.19
C PHE A 204 32.33 -19.00 -0.49
N ARG A 205 31.56 -19.29 0.55
CA ARG A 205 30.29 -20.00 0.42
C ARG A 205 29.24 -19.12 -0.24
N SER A 206 28.26 -19.72 -0.93
CA SER A 206 27.09 -18.98 -1.44
C SER A 206 26.24 -18.35 -0.34
N SER A 207 26.32 -18.86 0.89
CA SER A 207 25.67 -18.30 2.08
C SER A 207 26.54 -17.34 2.87
N ALA A 208 27.69 -16.90 2.32
CA ALA A 208 28.61 -16.00 3.00
C ALA A 208 27.94 -14.66 3.35
N LEU A 209 28.33 -14.11 4.50
CA LEU A 209 27.92 -12.79 4.96
C LEU A 209 28.98 -11.75 4.64
N VAL A 210 28.59 -10.47 4.68
CA VAL A 210 29.48 -9.35 4.41
C VAL A 210 30.67 -9.29 5.38
N ASN A 211 30.53 -9.78 6.61
CA ASN A 211 31.61 -9.82 7.59
C ASN A 211 32.79 -10.73 7.18
N GLU A 212 32.60 -11.71 6.29
CA GLU A 212 33.67 -12.62 5.87
C GLU A 212 34.75 -11.91 5.03
N VAL A 213 34.40 -10.79 4.39
CA VAL A 213 35.33 -9.95 3.62
C VAL A 213 35.76 -8.69 4.38
N ILE A 214 35.47 -8.61 5.68
CA ILE A 214 35.86 -7.49 6.54
C ILE A 214 36.87 -8.01 7.57
N SER A 215 38.08 -7.44 7.57
CA SER A 215 39.10 -7.73 8.57
C SER A 215 39.69 -6.43 9.10
N GLU A 216 39.79 -6.29 10.42
CA GLU A 216 40.34 -5.10 11.09
C GLU A 216 39.68 -3.78 10.66
N GLY A 217 38.38 -3.81 10.36
CA GLY A 217 37.64 -2.62 9.90
C GLY A 217 37.95 -2.19 8.47
N ARG A 218 38.57 -3.07 7.67
CA ARG A 218 38.86 -2.84 6.24
C ARG A 218 38.27 -3.95 5.39
N TRP A 219 37.86 -3.59 4.18
CA TRP A 219 37.48 -4.54 3.16
C TRP A 219 38.72 -5.31 2.66
N GLN A 220 38.63 -6.63 2.64
CA GLN A 220 39.69 -7.54 2.23
C GLN A 220 39.10 -8.58 1.25
N TRP A 221 39.06 -8.22 -0.03
CA TRP A 221 38.65 -9.13 -1.10
C TRP A 221 39.86 -9.89 -1.66
N PRO A 222 39.70 -11.17 -2.06
CA PRO A 222 40.74 -11.90 -2.79
C PRO A 222 41.11 -11.18 -4.09
N GLN A 223 42.41 -11.09 -4.40
CA GLN A 223 42.91 -10.34 -5.58
C GLN A 223 43.25 -11.27 -6.77
N ASN A 224 42.65 -12.45 -6.83
CA ASN A 224 42.94 -13.50 -7.81
C ASN A 224 42.13 -13.38 -9.13
N SER A 225 41.16 -12.47 -9.21
CA SER A 225 40.33 -12.23 -10.40
C SER A 225 40.16 -10.73 -10.62
N SER A 226 40.15 -10.27 -11.87
CA SER A 226 40.02 -8.84 -12.21
C SER A 226 38.72 -8.23 -11.66
N GLN A 227 37.64 -9.01 -11.61
CA GLN A 227 36.36 -8.58 -11.04
C GLN A 227 36.45 -8.33 -9.54
N LEU A 228 37.24 -9.11 -8.80
CA LEU A 228 37.39 -8.94 -7.35
C LEU A 228 38.27 -7.74 -7.00
N ILE A 229 39.27 -7.46 -7.84
CA ILE A 229 40.08 -6.23 -7.75
C ILE A 229 39.17 -5.00 -7.96
N GLU A 230 38.27 -5.05 -8.96
CA GLU A 230 37.29 -4.00 -9.19
C GLU A 230 36.34 -3.82 -8.00
N ILE A 231 35.80 -4.92 -7.46
CA ILE A 231 34.94 -4.90 -6.26
C ILE A 231 35.69 -4.25 -5.09
N GLN A 232 36.94 -4.64 -4.84
CA GLN A 232 37.79 -4.05 -3.79
C GLN A 232 37.91 -2.52 -3.94
N GLY A 233 38.01 -2.01 -5.17
CA GLY A 233 38.03 -0.57 -5.43
C GLY A 233 36.68 0.11 -5.12
N ARG A 234 35.57 -0.54 -5.49
CA ARG A 234 34.20 0.00 -5.35
C ARG A 234 33.62 -0.09 -3.94
N VAL A 235 34.25 -0.83 -3.02
CA VAL A 235 33.80 -0.92 -1.62
C VAL A 235 34.54 0.04 -0.69
N GLN A 236 35.63 0.68 -1.14
CA GLN A 236 36.45 1.54 -0.26
C GLN A 236 35.70 2.77 0.25
N ASP A 237 34.72 3.25 -0.50
CA ASP A 237 33.85 4.37 -0.15
C ASP A 237 32.72 3.96 0.83
N ILE A 238 32.48 2.66 1.02
CA ILE A 238 31.50 2.15 1.97
C ILE A 238 32.11 2.11 3.36
N THR A 239 31.67 3.02 4.23
CA THR A 239 32.13 3.11 5.62
C THR A 239 31.69 1.89 6.43
N ILE A 240 32.64 1.15 7.00
CA ILE A 240 32.38 0.07 7.94
C ILE A 240 32.18 0.68 9.33
N SER A 241 31.03 0.41 9.96
CA SER A 241 30.73 0.89 11.32
C SER A 241 30.74 -0.25 12.33
N ALA A 242 31.02 0.07 13.59
CA ALA A 242 30.96 -0.89 14.69
C ALA A 242 29.52 -1.23 15.12
N SER A 243 28.49 -0.68 14.48
CA SER A 243 27.08 -1.06 14.69
C SER A 243 26.68 -2.26 13.82
N SER A 244 25.59 -2.94 14.19
CA SER A 244 25.02 -4.01 13.37
C SER A 244 24.42 -3.45 12.07
N ASP A 245 24.35 -4.29 11.03
CA ASP A 245 23.79 -3.91 9.73
C ASP A 245 22.34 -3.41 9.85
N CYS A 246 22.02 -2.36 9.08
CA CYS A 246 20.72 -1.67 9.12
C CYS A 246 20.17 -1.43 7.71
N ILE A 247 18.86 -1.65 7.56
CA ILE A 247 18.11 -1.37 6.33
C ILE A 247 17.21 -0.16 6.58
N TYR A 248 17.30 0.84 5.71
CA TYR A 248 16.49 2.04 5.73
C TYR A 248 15.60 2.13 4.49
N TRP A 249 14.66 3.08 4.52
CA TRP A 249 13.71 3.35 3.44
C TRP A 249 13.88 4.78 2.93
N GLU A 250 14.20 4.93 1.64
CA GLU A 250 14.59 6.14 0.91
C GLU A 250 15.94 6.75 1.29
N ALA A 251 16.23 6.86 2.58
CA ALA A 251 17.44 7.53 3.05
C ALA A 251 17.97 6.91 4.36
N PRO A 252 19.30 6.99 4.60
CA PRO A 252 19.88 6.55 5.88
C PRO A 252 19.18 7.19 7.09
N GLY A 253 18.95 6.41 8.13
CA GLY A 253 18.26 6.84 9.34
C GLY A 253 16.73 6.83 9.27
N GLN A 254 16.13 6.65 8.08
CA GLN A 254 14.68 6.60 7.93
C GLN A 254 14.15 5.17 8.01
N SER A 255 13.42 4.85 9.08
CA SER A 255 12.81 3.53 9.25
C SER A 255 11.65 3.29 8.28
N PHE A 256 11.44 2.02 7.95
CA PHE A 256 10.29 1.61 7.15
C PHE A 256 8.99 1.81 7.92
N SER A 257 8.03 2.45 7.26
CA SER A 257 6.63 2.48 7.67
C SER A 257 5.77 2.24 6.45
N THR A 258 4.73 1.42 6.59
CA THR A 258 3.84 1.15 5.46
C THR A 258 3.16 2.41 4.92
N HIS A 259 2.92 3.40 5.79
CA HIS A 259 2.38 4.69 5.35
C HIS A 259 3.39 5.48 4.50
N LYS A 260 4.69 5.41 4.85
CA LYS A 260 5.76 6.04 4.06
C LYS A 260 5.90 5.34 2.72
N ALA A 261 6.02 4.01 2.72
CA ALA A 261 6.08 3.21 1.50
C ALA A 261 4.87 3.43 0.57
N TRP A 262 3.65 3.57 1.11
CA TRP A 262 2.48 3.90 0.31
C TRP A 262 2.58 5.28 -0.36
N ASN A 263 3.17 6.27 0.31
CA ASN A 263 3.37 7.61 -0.26
C ASN A 263 4.46 7.65 -1.34
N ASP A 264 5.47 6.79 -1.24
CA ASP A 264 6.60 6.79 -2.18
C ASP A 264 6.26 5.98 -3.44
N ILE A 265 5.48 4.89 -3.32
CA ILE A 265 5.08 4.03 -4.45
C ILE A 265 3.92 4.64 -5.26
N ARG A 266 3.11 5.53 -4.66
CA ARG A 266 1.99 6.14 -5.38
C ARG A 266 2.50 7.15 -6.39
N VAL A 267 1.69 7.37 -7.43
CA VAL A 267 1.95 8.45 -8.40
C VAL A 267 2.01 9.79 -7.66
N PRO A 268 3.12 10.54 -7.78
CA PRO A 268 3.24 11.86 -7.18
C PRO A 268 2.17 12.81 -7.69
N SER A 269 1.79 13.77 -6.87
CA SER A 269 0.83 14.81 -7.26
C SER A 269 1.13 16.06 -6.45
N SER A 270 0.96 17.23 -7.06
CA SER A 270 1.28 18.51 -6.44
C SER A 270 0.29 18.87 -5.33
N VAL A 271 0.80 19.56 -4.31
CA VAL A 271 -0.02 20.14 -3.24
C VAL A 271 -0.93 21.20 -3.85
N VAL A 272 -2.21 21.16 -3.51
CA VAL A 272 -3.19 22.11 -4.03
C VAL A 272 -3.31 23.31 -3.09
N PRO A 273 -3.32 24.56 -3.59
CA PRO A 273 -3.23 25.75 -2.73
C PRO A 273 -4.41 25.89 -1.74
N TRP A 274 -5.57 25.34 -2.09
CA TRP A 274 -6.78 25.38 -1.27
C TRP A 274 -6.83 24.29 -0.19
N HIS A 275 -5.84 23.38 -0.11
CA HIS A 275 -5.95 22.22 0.81
C HIS A 275 -6.10 22.65 2.27
N SER A 276 -5.43 23.73 2.69
CA SER A 276 -5.45 24.25 4.05
C SER A 276 -6.79 24.91 4.41
N LEU A 277 -7.51 25.41 3.41
CA LEU A 277 -8.87 25.96 3.59
C LEU A 277 -9.87 24.85 3.91
N VAL A 278 -9.73 23.69 3.26
CA VAL A 278 -10.65 22.55 3.43
C VAL A 278 -10.25 21.68 4.62
N TRP A 279 -8.95 21.42 4.78
CA TRP A 279 -8.40 20.47 5.74
C TRP A 279 -7.55 21.20 6.78
N HIS A 280 -8.22 21.77 7.80
CA HIS A 280 -7.58 22.47 8.92
C HIS A 280 -7.95 21.84 10.29
N PRO A 281 -7.17 22.06 11.36
CA PRO A 281 -7.36 21.34 12.63
C PRO A 281 -8.72 21.53 13.32
N LYS A 282 -9.37 22.69 13.11
CA LYS A 282 -10.67 23.04 13.71
C LYS A 282 -11.86 22.78 12.78
N LEU A 283 -11.66 21.92 11.78
CA LEU A 283 -12.66 21.68 10.75
C LEU A 283 -13.87 20.93 11.32
N ILE A 284 -15.04 21.21 10.77
CA ILE A 284 -16.21 20.35 10.96
C ILE A 284 -16.30 19.44 9.73
N PRO A 285 -16.26 18.10 9.89
CA PRO A 285 -16.15 17.17 8.77
C PRO A 285 -17.23 17.34 7.70
N LYS A 286 -18.48 17.61 8.11
CA LYS A 286 -19.61 17.82 7.19
C LYS A 286 -19.42 19.05 6.30
N HIS A 287 -18.97 20.16 6.88
CA HIS A 287 -18.73 21.41 6.15
C HIS A 287 -17.52 21.29 5.23
N SER A 288 -16.45 20.66 5.70
CA SER A 288 -15.22 20.43 4.92
C SER A 288 -15.48 19.54 3.71
N PHE A 289 -16.25 18.46 3.90
CA PHE A 289 -16.66 17.61 2.80
C PHE A 289 -17.54 18.36 1.79
N CYS A 290 -18.44 19.23 2.27
CA CYS A 290 -19.28 20.07 1.42
C CYS A 290 -18.45 21.06 0.60
N LEU A 291 -17.49 21.74 1.24
CA LEU A 291 -16.58 22.67 0.58
C LEU A 291 -15.66 21.95 -0.42
N TRP A 292 -15.16 20.78 -0.07
CA TRP A 292 -14.38 19.94 -0.98
C TRP A 292 -15.20 19.58 -2.23
N LEU A 293 -16.46 19.16 -2.08
CA LEU A 293 -17.34 18.94 -3.23
C LEU A 293 -17.59 20.22 -4.03
N ALA A 294 -17.67 21.38 -3.36
CA ALA A 294 -17.86 22.67 -3.99
C ALA A 294 -16.69 23.05 -4.90
N ILE A 295 -15.47 22.98 -4.37
CA ILE A 295 -14.21 23.23 -5.11
C ILE A 295 -14.07 22.26 -6.28
N ARG A 296 -14.51 21.01 -6.11
CA ARG A 296 -14.47 19.99 -7.18
C ARG A 296 -15.61 20.10 -8.18
N GLY A 297 -16.54 21.06 -8.02
CA GLY A 297 -17.71 21.19 -8.88
C GLY A 297 -18.63 19.96 -8.85
N ALA A 298 -18.59 19.17 -7.78
CA ALA A 298 -19.19 17.84 -7.70
C ALA A 298 -20.56 17.81 -7.01
N HIS A 299 -21.09 18.97 -6.60
CA HIS A 299 -22.48 19.09 -6.17
C HIS A 299 -23.45 18.85 -7.32
N ARG A 300 -24.62 18.31 -6.98
CA ARG A 300 -25.72 18.05 -7.92
C ARG A 300 -26.70 19.21 -7.88
N THR A 301 -26.27 20.31 -8.44
CA THR A 301 -27.08 21.51 -8.64
C THR A 301 -28.07 21.29 -9.78
N LYS A 302 -29.24 21.96 -9.77
CA LYS A 302 -30.28 21.72 -10.77
C LYS A 302 -29.85 22.06 -12.20
N ASP A 303 -28.97 23.04 -12.40
CA ASP A 303 -28.32 23.32 -13.70
C ASP A 303 -27.72 22.03 -14.32
N LYS A 304 -26.98 21.26 -13.53
CA LYS A 304 -26.32 20.02 -13.94
C LYS A 304 -27.29 18.85 -14.10
N LEU A 305 -28.43 18.87 -13.40
CA LEU A 305 -29.47 17.86 -13.53
C LEU A 305 -30.30 18.10 -14.81
N SER A 306 -30.66 19.36 -15.07
CA SER A 306 -31.34 19.80 -16.29
C SER A 306 -30.50 19.50 -17.54
N ALA A 307 -29.21 19.86 -17.52
CA ALA A 307 -28.27 19.55 -18.61
C ALA A 307 -28.09 18.04 -18.88
N ARG A 308 -28.53 17.17 -17.96
CA ARG A 308 -28.47 15.70 -18.10
C ARG A 308 -29.79 15.08 -18.54
N GLY A 309 -30.75 15.88 -18.98
CA GLY A 309 -32.03 15.40 -19.52
C GLY A 309 -33.09 15.07 -18.46
N SER A 310 -32.94 15.58 -17.24
CA SER A 310 -34.04 15.56 -16.27
C SER A 310 -34.96 16.75 -16.56
N SER A 311 -36.25 16.52 -16.78
CA SER A 311 -37.27 17.56 -17.06
C SER A 311 -37.64 18.38 -15.79
N LEU A 312 -36.63 18.92 -15.10
CA LEU A 312 -36.79 19.74 -13.91
C LEU A 312 -36.36 21.17 -14.25
N SER A 313 -37.19 22.16 -13.88
CA SER A 313 -36.79 23.57 -13.94
C SER A 313 -35.47 23.76 -13.18
N ALA A 314 -34.54 24.50 -13.79
CA ALA A 314 -33.24 24.81 -13.18
C ALA A 314 -33.33 25.94 -12.13
N GLU A 315 -34.52 26.48 -11.88
CA GLU A 315 -34.73 27.55 -10.90
C GLU A 315 -34.25 27.18 -9.50
N CYS A 316 -33.67 28.17 -8.82
CA CYS A 316 -33.20 28.07 -7.45
C CYS A 316 -34.26 27.52 -6.51
N VAL A 317 -33.90 26.53 -5.68
CA VAL A 317 -34.81 25.93 -4.70
C VAL A 317 -35.36 26.92 -3.67
N PHE A 318 -34.71 28.07 -3.49
CA PHE A 318 -35.14 29.14 -2.60
C PHE A 318 -36.07 30.16 -3.29
N ASN A 319 -36.48 29.91 -4.54
CA ASN A 319 -37.40 30.72 -5.32
C ASN A 319 -37.01 32.21 -5.44
N CYS A 320 -35.71 32.50 -5.55
CA CYS A 320 -35.20 33.87 -5.75
C CYS A 320 -35.17 34.33 -7.22
N GLY A 321 -35.70 33.54 -8.16
CA GLY A 321 -35.82 33.91 -9.58
C GLY A 321 -34.62 33.56 -10.48
N GLU A 322 -33.49 33.14 -9.92
CA GLU A 322 -32.27 32.78 -10.66
C GLU A 322 -32.09 31.26 -10.82
N GLU A 323 -31.21 30.83 -11.73
CA GLU A 323 -30.85 29.42 -11.88
C GLU A 323 -30.00 28.89 -10.71
N GLU A 324 -30.28 27.65 -10.30
CA GLU A 324 -29.55 26.94 -9.26
C GLU A 324 -28.18 26.47 -9.77
N THR A 325 -27.20 27.39 -9.73
CA THR A 325 -25.79 27.06 -9.92
C THR A 325 -25.06 26.98 -8.58
N LEU A 326 -23.89 26.36 -8.59
CA LEU A 326 -23.05 26.27 -7.39
C LEU A 326 -22.59 27.65 -6.91
N VAL A 327 -22.24 28.54 -7.83
CA VAL A 327 -21.86 29.92 -7.50
C VAL A 327 -23.06 30.66 -6.93
N HIS A 328 -24.25 30.47 -7.52
CA HIS A 328 -25.47 31.08 -7.02
C HIS A 328 -25.77 30.67 -5.58
N ILE A 329 -25.82 29.36 -5.28
CA ILE A 329 -26.14 28.87 -3.93
C ILE A 329 -25.16 29.37 -2.87
N PHE A 330 -23.85 29.41 -3.17
CA PHE A 330 -22.85 29.73 -2.15
C PHE A 330 -22.51 31.23 -2.03
N PHE A 331 -22.72 32.03 -3.08
CA PHE A 331 -22.20 33.41 -3.12
C PHE A 331 -23.18 34.49 -3.57
N ILE A 332 -24.23 34.14 -4.33
CA ILE A 332 -25.11 35.16 -4.97
C ILE A 332 -26.53 35.11 -4.40
N CYS A 333 -27.02 33.94 -3.98
CA CYS A 333 -28.41 33.75 -3.57
C CYS A 333 -28.77 34.69 -2.41
N PRO A 334 -29.78 35.58 -2.57
CA PRO A 334 -30.19 36.51 -1.53
C PRO A 334 -30.58 35.81 -0.23
N PHE A 335 -31.20 34.64 -0.34
CA PHE A 335 -31.57 33.83 0.82
C PHE A 335 -30.33 33.33 1.56
N SER A 336 -29.35 32.75 0.86
CA SER A 336 -28.11 32.23 1.48
C SER A 336 -27.21 33.34 2.03
N HIS A 337 -27.32 34.57 1.53
CA HIS A 337 -26.63 35.74 2.08
C HIS A 337 -27.28 36.25 3.38
N SER A 338 -28.57 35.96 3.60
CA SER A 338 -29.34 36.44 4.76
C SER A 338 -29.24 35.54 6.00
N VAL A 339 -28.69 34.34 5.85
CA VAL A 339 -28.49 33.33 6.91
C VAL A 339 -27.02 33.30 7.29
#